data_AF-A0A5D6XLA7-F1
#
_entry.id   AF-A0A5D6XLA7-F1
#
_cell.length_a   1.000
_cell.length_b   1.000
_cell.length_c   1.000
_cell.angle_alpha   90.00
_cell.angle_beta   90.00
_cell.angle_gamma   90.00
#
_symmetry.space_group_name_H-M   'P 1'
#
loop_
_entity.id
_entity.type
_entity.pdbx_description
1 polymer ?
#
loop_
_entity_poly.entity_id
_entity_poly.type
_entity_poly.pdbx_seq_one_letter_code
_entity_poly.pdbx_strand_id
1 'polypeptide(L)'
;MYELDGTPFRKDPSTGAVTDRAGEQVRFFPAVDGVLSVLELDEQFRDATEVAVASRTTEPRWAKTCMRLLDVELTHVDGSNSRKTLLQSVVDYEAIYPRNKRAHFAQLKEESGVD
;
A
#
# COMPACT_ATOMS: atom_id res chain seq x y z
N MET A 1 3.26 16.28 -15.18
CA MET A 1 2.82 15.37 -14.11
C MET A 1 2.35 14.13 -14.82
N TYR A 2 2.96 12.98 -14.55
CA TYR A 2 2.55 11.73 -15.18
C TYR A 2 1.42 11.16 -14.31
N GLU A 3 0.19 11.21 -14.81
CA GLU A 3 -1.00 10.71 -14.12
C GLU A 3 -1.49 9.47 -14.85
N LEU A 4 -1.92 8.46 -14.09
CA LEU A 4 -2.57 7.28 -14.62
C LEU A 4 -3.82 7.69 -15.41
N ASP A 5 -4.14 6.95 -16.46
CA ASP A 5 -5.34 7.15 -17.26
C ASP A 5 -6.63 6.85 -16.47
N GLY A 6 -6.48 6.17 -15.32
CA GLY A 6 -7.52 6.02 -14.31
C GLY A 6 -8.39 4.76 -14.50
N THR A 7 -9.60 4.82 -13.96
CA THR A 7 -10.54 3.69 -13.88
C THR A 7 -11.04 3.20 -15.26
N PRO A 8 -11.34 1.90 -15.45
CA PRO A 8 -11.26 0.81 -14.47
C PRO A 8 -9.84 0.28 -14.26
N PHE A 9 -9.46 0.14 -12.99
CA PHE A 9 -8.30 -0.65 -12.61
C PHE A 9 -8.66 -2.13 -12.66
N ARG A 10 -7.80 -2.94 -13.28
CA ARG A 10 -8.01 -4.39 -13.42
C ARG A 10 -6.79 -5.14 -12.94
N LYS A 11 -7.04 -6.23 -12.20
CA LYS A 11 -6.00 -7.18 -11.82
C LYS A 11 -6.05 -8.38 -12.75
N ASP A 12 -4.92 -8.70 -13.36
CA ASP A 12 -4.75 -9.94 -14.12
C ASP A 12 -4.69 -11.13 -13.13
N PRO A 13 -5.58 -12.13 -13.25
CA PRO A 13 -5.62 -13.26 -12.33
C PRO A 13 -4.41 -14.21 -12.46
N SER A 14 -3.72 -14.19 -13.60
CA SER A 14 -2.56 -15.05 -13.87
C SER A 14 -1.24 -14.42 -13.41
N THR A 15 -1.07 -13.11 -13.60
CA THR A 15 0.18 -12.40 -13.28
C THR A 15 0.10 -11.60 -11.99
N GLY A 16 -1.11 -11.26 -11.53
CA GLY A 16 -1.35 -10.32 -10.43
C GLY A 16 -1.14 -8.85 -10.79
N ALA A 17 -0.76 -8.55 -12.05
CA ALA A 17 -0.52 -7.18 -12.50
C ALA A 17 -1.80 -6.34 -12.43
N VAL A 18 -1.69 -5.14 -11.86
CA VAL A 18 -2.78 -4.16 -11.84
C VAL A 18 -2.54 -3.13 -12.94
N THR A 19 -3.50 -2.95 -13.83
CA THR A 19 -3.43 -1.97 -14.91
C THR A 19 -4.59 -0.97 -14.87
N ASP A 20 -4.36 0.23 -15.38
CA ASP A 20 -5.40 1.24 -15.59
C ASP A 20 -6.19 1.01 -16.90
N ARG A 21 -7.08 1.94 -17.25
CA ARG A 21 -7.89 1.83 -18.48
C ARG A 21 -7.09 1.81 -19.78
N ALA A 22 -5.89 2.39 -19.81
CA ALA A 22 -5.01 2.44 -20.98
C ALA A 22 -4.07 1.23 -21.04
N GLY A 23 -4.11 0.37 -20.02
CA GLY A 23 -3.24 -0.80 -19.89
C GLY A 23 -1.91 -0.47 -19.21
N GLU A 24 -1.76 0.72 -18.64
CA GLU A 24 -0.55 1.07 -17.91
C GLU A 24 -0.52 0.36 -16.56
N GLN A 25 0.61 -0.26 -16.23
CA GLN A 25 0.75 -1.02 -15.00
C GLN A 25 1.01 -0.10 -13.80
N VAL A 26 0.16 -0.23 -12.78
CA VAL A 26 0.40 0.28 -11.43
C VAL A 26 1.33 -0.69 -10.71
N ARG A 27 2.51 -0.23 -10.33
CA ARG A 27 3.52 -1.03 -9.63
C ARG A 27 4.16 -0.27 -8.48
N PHE A 28 4.65 -1.02 -7.50
CA PHE A 28 5.45 -0.46 -6.43
C PHE A 28 6.85 -0.07 -6.90
N PHE A 29 7.51 0.77 -6.10
CA PHE A 29 8.96 0.91 -6.21
C PHE A 29 9.66 -0.39 -5.77
N PRO A 30 10.82 -0.74 -6.34
CA PRO A 30 11.48 -2.04 -6.09
C PRO A 30 11.75 -2.39 -4.62
N ALA A 31 11.83 -1.39 -3.74
CA ALA A 31 12.13 -1.58 -2.32
C ALA A 31 10.91 -1.88 -1.44
N VAL A 32 9.68 -1.71 -1.95
CA VAL A 32 8.46 -1.80 -1.12
C VAL A 32 8.29 -3.18 -0.51
N ASP A 33 8.46 -4.25 -1.29
CA ASP A 33 8.34 -5.62 -0.81
C ASP A 33 9.32 -5.91 0.33
N GLY A 34 10.58 -5.45 0.21
CA GLY A 34 11.59 -5.61 1.24
C GLY A 34 11.28 -4.83 2.53
N VAL A 35 10.82 -3.59 2.42
CA VAL A 35 10.44 -2.78 3.60
C VAL A 35 9.25 -3.42 4.33
N LEU A 36 8.21 -3.81 3.60
CA LEU A 36 7.04 -4.44 4.20
C LEU A 36 7.35 -5.82 4.77
N SER A 37 8.26 -6.57 4.14
CA SER A 37 8.76 -7.84 4.71
C SER A 37 9.39 -7.64 6.08
N VAL A 38 10.20 -6.60 6.28
CA VAL A 38 10.79 -6.31 7.59
C VAL A 38 9.71 -5.96 8.61
N LEU A 39 8.79 -5.04 8.27
CA LEU A 39 7.73 -4.62 9.18
C LEU A 39 6.80 -5.77 9.60
N GLU A 40 6.50 -6.68 8.68
CA GLU A 40 5.57 -7.80 8.91
C GLU A 40 6.22 -9.06 9.48
N LEU A 41 7.53 -9.27 9.27
CA LEU A 41 8.17 -10.56 9.54
C LEU A 41 9.29 -10.51 10.58
N ASP A 42 9.96 -9.37 10.77
CA ASP A 42 11.03 -9.23 11.75
C ASP A 42 10.43 -9.03 13.15
N GLU A 43 10.86 -9.85 14.12
CA GLU A 43 10.36 -9.82 15.50
C GLU A 43 10.54 -8.48 16.21
N GLN A 44 11.49 -7.65 15.75
CA GLN A 44 11.68 -6.29 16.28
C GLN A 44 10.53 -5.35 15.92
N PHE A 45 9.87 -5.56 14.79
CA PHE A 45 8.86 -4.66 14.24
C PHE A 45 7.46 -5.27 14.22
N ARG A 46 7.38 -6.58 13.96
CA ARG A 46 6.15 -7.37 14.03
C ARG A 46 5.53 -7.18 15.42
N ASP A 47 4.28 -6.71 15.45
CA ASP A 47 3.52 -6.37 16.65
C ASP A 47 3.93 -5.08 17.41
N ALA A 48 5.00 -4.40 16.97
CA ALA A 48 5.47 -3.16 17.58
C ALA A 48 5.34 -1.92 16.67
N THR A 49 5.10 -2.12 15.36
CA THR A 49 4.99 -1.06 14.37
C THR A 49 3.68 -1.18 13.60
N GLU A 50 3.00 -0.05 13.41
CA GLU A 50 1.80 0.06 12.59
C GLU A 50 2.12 0.78 11.26
N VAL A 51 1.46 0.36 10.19
CA VAL A 51 1.67 0.85 8.82
C VAL A 51 0.49 1.70 8.39
N ALA A 52 0.76 2.98 8.10
CA ALA A 52 -0.24 3.90 7.57
C ALA A 52 0.07 4.33 6.13
N VAL A 53 -0.97 4.40 5.29
CA VAL A 53 -0.90 4.99 3.95
C VAL A 53 -1.60 6.33 3.95
N ALA A 54 -0.89 7.39 3.52
CA ALA A 54 -1.47 8.71 3.37
C ALA A 54 -1.26 9.27 1.97
N SER A 55 -2.29 9.90 1.38
CA SER A 55 -2.15 10.55 0.07
C SER A 55 -3.10 11.74 -0.10
N ARG A 56 -2.53 12.86 -0.58
CA ARG A 56 -3.32 14.00 -1.04
C ARG A 56 -3.63 13.79 -2.52
N THR A 57 -4.88 13.45 -2.82
CA THR A 57 -5.36 13.25 -4.18
C THR A 57 -6.79 13.76 -4.34
N THR A 58 -7.12 14.27 -5.52
CA THR A 58 -8.50 14.57 -5.93
C THR A 58 -9.28 13.30 -6.27
N GLU A 59 -8.59 12.17 -6.48
CA GLU A 59 -9.15 10.88 -6.85
C GLU A 59 -8.94 9.81 -5.75
N PRO A 60 -9.47 10.00 -4.53
CA PRO A 60 -9.26 9.06 -3.42
C PRO A 60 -9.85 7.68 -3.71
N ARG A 61 -10.92 7.59 -4.51
CA ARG A 61 -11.53 6.31 -4.90
C ARG A 61 -10.61 5.47 -5.77
N TRP A 62 -9.81 6.11 -6.63
CA TRP A 62 -8.86 5.41 -7.49
C TRP A 62 -7.71 4.85 -6.65
N ALA A 63 -7.10 5.68 -5.81
CA ALA A 63 -6.04 5.26 -4.90
C ALA A 63 -6.46 4.07 -4.02
N LYS A 64 -7.64 4.15 -3.39
CA LYS A 64 -8.18 3.05 -2.58
C LYS A 64 -8.45 1.78 -3.40
N THR A 65 -8.88 1.94 -4.66
CA THR A 65 -9.09 0.78 -5.56
C THR A 65 -7.76 0.11 -5.89
N CYS A 66 -6.73 0.87 -6.23
CA CYS A 66 -5.40 0.32 -6.46
C CYS A 66 -4.89 -0.44 -5.21
N MET A 67 -5.04 0.12 -4.01
CA MET A 67 -4.60 -0.52 -2.77
C MET A 67 -5.26 -1.89 -2.53
N ARG A 68 -6.55 -2.04 -2.90
CA ARG A 68 -7.26 -3.33 -2.77
C ARG A 68 -6.87 -4.36 -3.82
N LEU A 69 -6.27 -3.93 -4.93
CA LEU A 69 -5.89 -4.83 -6.03
C LEU A 69 -4.43 -5.25 -5.96
N LEU A 70 -3.55 -4.38 -5.46
CA LEU A 70 -2.12 -4.63 -5.41
C LEU A 70 -1.77 -5.71 -4.38
N ASP A 71 -0.86 -6.60 -4.78
CA ASP A 71 -0.22 -7.56 -3.89
C ASP A 71 1.19 -7.10 -3.55
N VAL A 72 1.65 -7.45 -2.36
CA VAL A 72 3.04 -7.32 -1.92
C VAL A 72 3.61 -8.72 -1.68
N GLU A 73 4.90 -8.89 -1.92
CA GLU A 73 5.61 -10.13 -1.63
C GLU A 73 6.38 -10.00 -0.32
N LEU A 74 5.96 -10.76 0.68
CA LEU A 74 6.62 -10.80 1.99
C LEU A 74 7.59 -11.97 2.03
N THR A 75 8.88 -11.69 2.26
CA THR A 75 9.97 -12.67 2.25
C THR A 75 10.79 -12.56 3.53
N HIS A 76 11.04 -13.68 4.23
CA HIS A 76 11.88 -13.66 5.42
C HIS A 76 13.32 -13.22 5.09
N VAL A 77 14.02 -12.67 6.08
CA VAL A 77 15.39 -12.13 5.95
C VAL A 77 16.40 -13.20 5.50
N ASP A 78 16.17 -14.47 5.89
CA ASP A 78 17.00 -15.60 5.47
C ASP A 78 16.68 -16.11 4.04
N GLY A 79 15.73 -15.47 3.35
CA GLY A 79 15.25 -15.86 2.03
C GLY A 79 14.39 -17.13 2.03
N SER A 80 14.10 -17.71 3.20
CA SER A 80 13.27 -18.89 3.31
C SER A 80 11.79 -18.49 3.35
N ASN A 81 11.00 -19.00 2.42
CA ASN A 81 9.55 -18.74 2.30
C ASN A 81 9.19 -17.28 1.94
N SER A 82 8.71 -17.09 0.70
CA SER A 82 7.98 -15.89 0.31
C SER A 82 6.48 -16.18 0.23
N ARG A 83 5.65 -15.20 0.59
CA ARG A 83 4.20 -15.24 0.41
C ARG A 83 3.70 -13.96 -0.22
N LYS A 84 2.75 -14.08 -1.14
CA LYS A 84 2.00 -12.93 -1.65
C LYS A 84 0.78 -12.66 -0.78
N THR A 85 0.54 -11.39 -0.48
CA THR A 85 -0.65 -10.94 0.24
C THR A 85 -1.15 -9.63 -0.34
N LEU A 86 -2.43 -9.31 -0.13
CA LEU A 86 -2.98 -8.01 -0.50
C LEU A 86 -2.27 -6.90 0.28
N LEU A 87 -1.93 -5.78 -0.38
CA LEU A 87 -1.38 -4.60 0.31
C LEU A 87 -2.29 -4.17 1.46
N GLN A 88 -3.61 -4.19 1.25
CA GLN A 88 -4.57 -3.80 2.27
C GLN A 88 -4.49 -4.64 3.55
N SER A 89 -3.97 -5.87 3.49
CA SER A 89 -3.79 -6.72 4.68
C SER A 89 -2.56 -6.38 5.52
N VAL A 90 -1.70 -5.49 5.02
CA VAL A 90 -0.46 -5.02 5.68
C VAL A 90 -0.59 -3.56 6.14
N VAL A 91 -1.70 -2.90 5.80
CA VAL A 91 -1.94 -1.48 6.12
C VAL A 91 -2.99 -1.39 7.21
N ASP A 92 -2.61 -0.80 8.34
CA ASP A 92 -3.48 -0.59 9.50
C ASP A 92 -4.38 0.63 9.32
N TYR A 93 -3.85 1.71 8.73
CA TYR A 93 -4.55 2.99 8.62
C TYR A 93 -4.48 3.61 7.22
N GLU A 94 -5.59 4.20 6.78
CA GLU A 94 -5.71 4.87 5.48
C GLU A 94 -6.17 6.33 5.63
N ALA A 95 -5.29 7.28 5.31
CA ALA A 95 -5.60 8.70 5.24
C ALA A 95 -5.47 9.20 3.79
N ILE A 96 -6.51 9.02 2.98
CA ILE A 96 -6.50 9.36 1.54
C ILE A 96 -7.64 10.31 1.20
N TYR A 97 -7.34 11.60 1.09
CA TYR A 97 -8.32 12.66 0.77
C TYR A 97 -7.64 13.98 0.36
N PRO A 98 -8.34 14.92 -0.29
CA PRO A 98 -7.74 16.16 -0.81
C PRO A 98 -7.49 17.23 0.27
N ARG A 99 -6.70 16.91 1.30
CA ARG A 99 -6.27 17.86 2.35
C ARG A 99 -4.74 17.90 2.47
N ASN A 100 -4.23 18.77 3.34
CA ASN A 100 -2.79 18.83 3.61
C ASN A 100 -2.33 17.65 4.49
N LYS A 101 -1.03 17.36 4.51
CA LYS A 101 -0.48 16.24 5.30
C LYS A 101 -0.63 16.44 6.82
N ARG A 102 -0.72 17.68 7.32
CA ARG A 102 -0.99 17.92 8.74
C ARG A 102 -2.34 17.33 9.17
N ALA A 103 -3.38 17.48 8.35
CA ALA A 103 -4.68 16.87 8.61
C ALA A 103 -4.62 15.34 8.60
N HIS A 104 -3.91 14.76 7.63
CA HIS A 104 -3.70 13.31 7.56
C HIS A 104 -3.00 12.77 8.82
N PHE A 105 -1.89 13.39 9.24
CA PHE A 105 -1.16 12.98 10.45
C PHE A 105 -1.98 13.20 11.73
N ALA A 106 -2.83 14.22 11.80
CA ALA A 106 -3.72 14.41 12.94
C ALA A 106 -4.73 13.26 13.09
N GLN A 107 -5.36 12.85 11.98
CA GLN A 107 -6.24 11.68 11.97
C GLN A 107 -5.48 10.39 12.33
N LEU A 108 -4.32 10.16 11.70
CA LEU A 108 -3.52 8.96 11.97
C LEU A 108 -3.10 8.88 13.44
N LYS A 109 -2.70 10.01 14.05
CA LYS A 109 -2.39 10.08 15.47
C LYS A 109 -3.60 9.75 16.36
N GLU A 110 -4.77 10.25 15.99
CA GLU A 110 -6.02 9.96 16.72
C GLU A 110 -6.42 8.48 16.58
N GLU A 111 -6.29 7.89 15.39
CA GLU A 111 -6.65 6.50 15.12
C GLU A 111 -5.66 5.50 15.73
N SER A 112 -4.36 5.77 15.66
CA SER A 112 -3.32 4.85 16.14
C SER A 112 -3.01 5.00 17.63
N GLY A 113 -3.27 6.18 18.22
CA GLY A 113 -2.89 6.47 19.60
C GLY A 113 -1.37 6.56 19.82
N VAL A 114 -0.57 6.60 18.75
CA VAL A 114 0.89 6.74 18.81
C VAL A 114 1.25 8.21 19.09
N ASP A 115 2.07 8.44 20.13
CA ASP A 115 2.38 9.77 20.63
C ASP A 115 3.62 10.45 20.05
#